data_AF-A0A9D7SGW9-F1
#
_entry.id   AF-A0A9D7SGW9-F1
#
_cell.length_a   1.000
_cell.length_b   1.000
_cell.length_c   1.000
_cell.angle_alpha   90.00
_cell.angle_beta   90.00
_cell.angle_gamma   90.00
#
_symmetry.space_group_name_H-M   'P 1'
#
loop_
_entity.id
_entity.type
_entity.pdbx_description
1 polymer ?
#
loop_
_entity_poly.entity_id
_entity_poly.type
_entity_poly.pdbx_seq_one_letter_code
_entity_poly.pdbx_strand_id
1 'polypeptide(L)'
;MADGSWDNGGHGVPAKAGLPLWGKIALGCGIAFLVVLVTCVGGVAYLGNRITKDPEGFGKKIMGMGIEKIGPDWQEFRAVVEQLRSPEGCQALYAANPALAKTWPTQAAFLEASSRWHKEVVSAPELTPELMTKQGLRINYEGSGRVSLGWSPQSGRAVYVTFEGTRKPGDRTPRQVVELDVR
;
A
#
# COMPACT_ATOMS: atom_id res chain seq x y z
N MET A 1 30.76 68.62 50.85
CA MET A 1 29.91 67.67 51.57
C MET A 1 28.48 67.99 51.21
N ALA A 2 27.90 67.19 50.33
CA ALA A 2 26.52 67.29 49.89
C ALA A 2 25.97 65.87 50.02
N ASP A 3 25.19 65.67 51.08
CA ASP A 3 24.67 64.37 51.47
C ASP A 3 23.42 64.12 50.62
N GLY A 4 23.63 63.54 49.43
CA GLY A 4 22.56 63.10 48.56
C GLY A 4 21.90 61.85 49.14
N SER A 5 20.86 62.05 49.95
CA SER A 5 19.96 61.01 50.45
C SER A 5 19.24 60.32 49.28
N TRP A 6 19.80 59.22 48.80
CA TRP A 6 19.11 58.28 47.89
C TRP A 6 18.47 57.18 48.72
N ASP A 7 17.51 57.55 49.57
CA ASP A 7 16.64 56.55 50.19
C ASP A 7 15.16 56.93 50.08
N ASN A 8 14.41 55.90 49.68
CA ASN A 8 12.97 55.71 49.67
C ASN A 8 12.10 56.45 48.66
N GLY A 9 11.94 55.79 47.51
CA GLY A 9 10.70 55.79 46.75
C GLY A 9 10.34 54.36 46.36
N GLY A 10 9.78 53.60 47.31
CA GLY A 10 9.25 52.25 47.14
C GLY A 10 8.11 52.18 46.12
N HIS A 11 8.42 52.34 44.84
CA HIS A 11 7.52 51.97 43.75
C HIS A 11 7.82 50.51 43.42
N GLY A 12 7.04 49.63 44.04
CA GLY A 12 7.02 48.22 43.72
C GLY A 12 7.03 48.05 42.21
N VAL A 13 8.10 47.46 41.70
CA VAL A 13 8.08 46.86 40.37
C VAL A 13 6.81 46.00 40.34
N PRO A 14 5.83 46.29 39.48
CA PRO A 14 4.66 45.44 39.41
C PRO A 14 5.21 44.06 39.03
N ALA A 15 5.13 43.12 39.98
CA ALA A 15 5.35 41.73 39.68
C ALA A 15 4.36 41.42 38.57
N LYS A 16 4.85 41.33 37.32
CA LYS A 16 4.01 40.94 36.20
C LYS A 16 3.37 39.65 36.64
N ALA A 17 2.06 39.68 36.88
CA ALA A 17 1.31 38.53 37.33
C ALA A 17 1.51 37.45 36.26
N GLY A 18 2.44 36.53 36.53
CA GLY A 18 2.77 35.47 35.62
C GLY A 18 1.52 34.63 35.47
N LEU A 19 1.05 34.44 34.23
CA LEU A 19 -0.12 33.62 33.96
C LEU A 19 0.02 32.28 34.73
N PRO A 20 -1.00 31.86 35.48
CA PRO A 20 -0.95 30.62 36.25
C PRO A 20 -0.60 29.46 35.31
N LEU A 21 0.11 28.45 35.83
CA LEU A 21 0.59 27.29 35.05
C LEU A 21 -0.54 26.66 34.18
N TRP A 22 -1.74 26.57 34.74
CA TRP A 22 -2.95 26.11 34.06
C TRP A 22 -3.41 27.01 32.91
N GLY A 23 -3.24 28.33 33.02
CA GLY A 23 -3.52 29.27 31.94
C GLY A 23 -2.59 29.08 30.75
N LYS A 24 -1.31 28.73 30.98
CA LYS A 24 -0.36 28.42 29.90
C LYS A 24 -0.68 27.08 29.22
N ILE A 25 -1.08 26.07 30.00
CA ILE A 25 -1.49 24.76 29.47
C ILE A 25 -2.79 24.87 28.68
N ALA A 26 -3.79 25.59 29.19
CA ALA A 26 -5.05 25.82 28.48
C ALA A 26 -4.83 26.61 27.17
N LEU A 27 -3.98 27.63 27.20
CA LEU A 27 -3.60 28.38 26.00
C LEU A 27 -2.88 27.49 24.97
N GLY A 28 -1.94 26.65 25.41
CA GLY A 28 -1.23 25.70 24.55
C GLY A 28 -2.13 24.63 23.93
N CYS A 29 -3.00 24.01 24.73
CA CYS A 29 -3.99 23.03 24.24
C CYS A 29 -5.01 23.68 23.29
N GLY A 30 -5.45 24.91 23.57
CA GLY A 30 -6.36 25.65 22.70
C GLY A 30 -5.74 25.95 21.33
N ILE A 31 -4.49 26.39 21.30
CA ILE A 31 -3.76 26.64 20.04
C ILE A 31 -3.53 25.34 19.28
N ALA A 32 -3.10 24.26 19.95
CA ALA A 32 -2.92 22.97 19.29
C ALA A 32 -4.22 22.45 18.68
N PHE A 33 -5.34 22.57 19.41
CA PHE A 33 -6.66 22.18 18.91
C PHE A 33 -7.10 23.02 17.71
N LEU A 34 -6.86 24.34 17.74
CA LEU A 34 -7.14 25.22 16.61
C LEU A 34 -6.28 24.90 15.39
N VAL A 35 -4.98 24.61 15.57
CA VAL A 35 -4.11 24.20 14.46
C VAL A 35 -4.60 22.89 13.85
N VAL A 36 -4.98 21.90 14.68
CA VAL A 36 -5.55 20.64 14.18
C VAL A 36 -6.86 20.88 13.43
N LEU A 37 -7.78 21.68 13.98
CA LEU A 37 -9.03 22.01 13.33
C LEU A 37 -8.83 22.73 11.99
N VAL A 38 -7.97 23.75 11.94
CA VAL A 38 -7.67 24.51 10.72
C VAL A 38 -6.98 23.61 9.70
N THR A 39 -6.09 22.72 10.11
CA THR A 39 -5.40 21.79 9.21
C THR A 39 -6.35 20.72 8.68
N CYS A 40 -7.24 20.18 9.50
CA CYS A 40 -8.25 19.20 9.08
C CYS A 40 -9.30 19.85 8.17
N VAL A 41 -9.91 20.97 8.57
CA VAL A 41 -10.95 21.64 7.78
C VAL A 41 -10.36 22.28 6.52
N GLY A 42 -9.23 22.97 6.64
CA GLY A 42 -8.51 23.56 5.51
C GLY A 42 -7.97 22.50 4.55
N GLY A 43 -7.45 21.38 5.06
CA GLY A 43 -7.00 20.24 4.26
C GLY A 43 -8.14 19.60 3.48
N VAL A 44 -9.29 19.38 4.12
CA VAL A 44 -10.51 18.85 3.46
C VAL A 44 -11.06 19.83 2.43
N ALA A 45 -11.14 21.12 2.75
CA ALA A 45 -11.58 22.15 1.80
C ALA A 45 -10.62 22.29 0.61
N TYR A 46 -9.31 22.21 0.86
CA TYR A 46 -8.28 22.24 -0.19
C TYR A 46 -8.35 21.00 -1.08
N LEU A 47 -8.48 19.79 -0.51
CA LEU A 47 -8.69 18.57 -1.30
C LEU A 47 -10.00 18.63 -2.08
N GLY A 48 -11.09 19.05 -1.44
CA GLY A 48 -12.40 19.19 -2.08
C GLY A 48 -12.36 20.16 -3.25
N ASN A 49 -11.75 21.33 -3.07
CA ASN A 49 -11.58 22.33 -4.13
C ASN A 49 -10.61 21.89 -5.23
N ARG A 50 -9.62 21.05 -4.90
CA ARG A 50 -8.68 20.49 -5.88
C ARG A 50 -9.31 19.37 -6.70
N ILE A 51 -10.14 18.54 -6.07
CA ILE A 51 -10.90 17.46 -6.75
C ILE A 51 -11.95 18.07 -7.67
N THR A 52 -12.64 19.14 -7.28
CA THR A 52 -13.62 19.80 -8.17
C THR A 52 -12.98 20.55 -9.32
N LYS A 53 -11.78 21.10 -9.14
CA LYS A 53 -11.08 21.85 -10.20
C LYS A 53 -10.34 20.97 -11.21
N ASP A 54 -9.86 19.80 -10.79
CA ASP A 54 -9.12 18.87 -11.68
C ASP A 54 -9.36 17.40 -11.29
N PRO A 55 -10.58 16.87 -11.54
CA PRO A 55 -10.92 15.50 -11.20
C PRO A 55 -10.09 14.48 -12.00
N GLU A 56 -9.77 14.80 -13.26
CA GLU A 56 -9.01 13.91 -14.14
C GLU A 56 -7.53 13.82 -13.74
N GLY A 57 -6.88 14.95 -13.44
CA GLY A 57 -5.49 14.98 -12.99
C GLY A 57 -5.29 14.34 -11.62
N PHE A 58 -6.25 14.52 -10.70
CA PHE A 58 -6.24 13.83 -9.40
C PHE A 58 -6.42 12.31 -9.56
N GLY A 59 -7.36 11.89 -10.41
CA GLY A 59 -7.58 10.48 -10.73
C GLY A 59 -6.33 9.82 -11.34
N LYS A 60 -5.69 10.47 -12.31
CA LYS A 60 -4.42 10.00 -12.90
C LYS A 60 -3.31 9.87 -11.86
N LYS A 61 -3.19 10.82 -10.93
CA LYS A 61 -2.17 10.78 -9.88
C LYS A 61 -2.39 9.64 -8.89
N ILE A 62 -3.64 9.41 -8.46
CA ILE A 62 -3.98 8.27 -7.60
C ILE A 62 -3.73 6.95 -8.33
N MET A 63 -4.16 6.83 -9.59
CA MET A 63 -3.89 5.62 -10.37
C MET A 63 -2.40 5.39 -10.59
N GLY A 64 -1.62 6.43 -10.87
CA GLY A 64 -0.16 6.33 -11.00
C GLY A 64 0.48 5.78 -9.75
N MET A 65 0.13 6.31 -8.57
CA MET A 65 0.61 5.77 -7.29
C MET A 65 0.14 4.32 -7.04
N GLY A 66 -1.07 3.97 -7.48
CA GLY A 66 -1.57 2.59 -7.42
C GLY A 66 -0.77 1.63 -8.28
N ILE A 67 -0.46 2.01 -9.52
CA ILE A 67 0.34 1.23 -10.47
C ILE A 67 1.77 1.06 -9.95
N GLU A 68 2.39 2.12 -9.44
CA GLU A 68 3.74 2.03 -8.87
C GLU A 68 3.79 1.08 -7.67
N LYS A 69 2.75 1.08 -6.83
CA LYS A 69 2.66 0.20 -5.67
C LYS A 69 2.45 -1.26 -6.05
N ILE A 70 1.57 -1.53 -7.02
CA ILE A 70 1.17 -2.88 -7.42
C ILE A 70 2.13 -3.48 -8.47
N GLY A 71 2.81 -2.64 -9.25
CA GLY A 71 3.64 -3.03 -10.38
C GLY A 71 4.61 -4.17 -10.08
N PRO A 72 5.40 -4.11 -8.99
CA PRO A 72 6.31 -5.20 -8.63
C PRO A 72 5.59 -6.54 -8.38
N ASP A 73 4.46 -6.51 -7.66
CA ASP A 73 3.66 -7.71 -7.39
C ASP A 73 3.03 -8.25 -8.68
N TRP A 74 2.57 -7.36 -9.56
CA TRP A 74 2.00 -7.73 -10.84
C TRP A 74 3.03 -8.37 -11.79
N GLN A 75 4.24 -7.82 -11.88
CA GLN A 75 5.29 -8.41 -12.73
C GLN A 75 5.69 -9.82 -12.24
N GLU A 76 5.70 -10.02 -10.93
CA GLU A 76 5.95 -11.33 -10.35
C GLU A 76 4.81 -12.32 -10.62
N PHE A 77 3.55 -11.88 -10.49
CA PHE A 77 2.38 -12.66 -10.92
C PHE A 77 2.47 -13.05 -12.40
N ARG A 78 2.85 -12.12 -13.29
CA ARG A 78 3.02 -12.42 -14.72
C ARG A 78 4.11 -13.46 -14.98
N ALA A 79 5.21 -13.41 -14.24
CA ALA A 79 6.27 -14.41 -14.35
C ALA A 79 5.79 -15.81 -13.94
N VAL A 80 4.90 -15.91 -12.93
CA VAL A 80 4.24 -17.17 -12.58
C VAL A 80 3.30 -17.60 -13.71
N VAL A 81 2.42 -16.72 -14.19
CA VAL A 81 1.50 -17.02 -15.30
C VAL A 81 2.24 -17.52 -16.53
N GLU A 82 3.39 -16.96 -16.87
CA GLU A 82 4.16 -17.40 -18.04
C GLU A 82 4.75 -18.81 -17.85
N GLN A 83 5.21 -19.15 -16.64
CA GLN A 83 5.63 -20.52 -16.32
C GLN A 83 4.48 -21.53 -16.46
N LEU A 84 3.27 -21.14 -16.07
CA LEU A 84 2.08 -22.01 -16.13
C LEU A 84 1.67 -22.41 -17.54
N ARG A 85 2.17 -21.73 -18.58
CA ARG A 85 1.81 -21.99 -19.98
C ARG A 85 2.55 -23.18 -20.60
N SER A 86 3.57 -23.70 -19.93
CA SER A 86 4.38 -24.81 -20.42
C SER A 86 4.53 -25.92 -19.36
N PRO A 87 4.66 -27.19 -19.77
CA PRO A 87 4.99 -28.28 -18.84
C PRO A 87 6.30 -28.03 -18.08
N GLU A 88 7.32 -27.52 -18.78
CA GLU A 88 8.65 -27.26 -18.21
C GLU A 88 8.60 -26.13 -17.19
N GLY A 89 7.84 -25.07 -17.47
CA GLY A 89 7.59 -23.98 -16.54
C GLY A 89 6.80 -24.43 -15.32
N CYS A 90 5.80 -25.29 -15.48
CA CYS A 90 5.08 -25.89 -14.35
C CYS A 90 6.03 -26.73 -13.47
N GLN A 91 6.90 -27.53 -14.08
CA GLN A 91 7.90 -28.30 -13.34
C GLN A 91 8.85 -27.39 -12.55
N ALA A 92 9.37 -26.34 -13.17
CA ALA A 92 10.23 -25.36 -12.52
C ALA A 92 9.51 -24.64 -11.37
N LEU A 93 8.25 -24.25 -11.58
CA LEU A 93 7.43 -23.59 -10.57
C LEU A 93 7.22 -24.48 -9.35
N TYR A 94 6.91 -25.76 -9.53
CA TYR A 94 6.73 -26.69 -8.42
C TYR A 94 8.04 -26.91 -7.64
N ALA A 95 9.16 -27.10 -8.35
CA ALA A 95 10.47 -27.30 -7.73
C ALA A 95 10.93 -26.09 -6.90
N ALA A 96 10.61 -24.87 -7.36
CA ALA A 96 10.98 -23.64 -6.68
C ALA A 96 10.08 -23.29 -5.47
N ASN A 97 8.90 -23.90 -5.36
CA ASN A 97 7.85 -23.51 -4.40
C ASN A 97 7.34 -24.72 -3.59
N PRO A 98 8.07 -25.20 -2.57
CA PRO A 98 7.69 -26.37 -1.77
C PRO A 98 6.33 -26.24 -1.06
N ALA A 99 5.85 -25.01 -0.81
CA ALA A 99 4.55 -24.79 -0.19
C ALA A 99 3.36 -25.29 -1.05
N LEU A 100 3.54 -25.41 -2.38
CA LEU A 100 2.55 -26.00 -3.28
C LEU A 100 2.25 -27.46 -2.97
N ALA A 101 3.15 -28.16 -2.25
CA ALA A 101 2.94 -29.53 -1.78
C ALA A 101 1.72 -29.69 -0.86
N LYS A 102 1.23 -28.60 -0.26
CA LYS A 102 -0.01 -28.59 0.54
C LYS A 102 -1.24 -28.91 -0.30
N THR A 103 -1.27 -28.46 -1.56
CA THR A 103 -2.38 -28.69 -2.50
C THR A 103 -2.10 -29.89 -3.39
N TRP A 104 -0.87 -30.04 -3.87
CA TRP A 104 -0.44 -31.13 -4.73
C TRP A 104 0.72 -31.88 -4.09
N PRO A 105 0.48 -33.01 -3.39
CA PRO A 105 1.50 -33.69 -2.58
C PRO A 105 2.76 -34.13 -3.34
N THR A 106 2.68 -34.24 -4.67
CA THR A 106 3.82 -34.61 -5.53
C THR A 106 3.86 -33.74 -6.77
N GLN A 107 5.06 -33.61 -7.36
CA GLN A 107 5.23 -32.93 -8.64
C GLN A 107 4.38 -33.58 -9.74
N ALA A 108 4.25 -34.91 -9.73
CA ALA A 108 3.41 -35.62 -10.71
C ALA A 108 1.93 -35.21 -10.60
N ALA A 109 1.40 -35.07 -9.38
CA ALA A 109 0.02 -34.59 -9.16
C ALA A 109 -0.18 -33.15 -9.64
N PHE A 110 0.82 -32.28 -9.44
CA PHE A 110 0.79 -30.91 -9.95
C PHE A 110 0.81 -30.89 -11.49
N LEU A 111 1.70 -31.66 -12.11
CA LEU A 111 1.83 -31.73 -13.56
C LEU A 111 0.57 -32.31 -14.21
N GLU A 112 -0.04 -33.33 -13.60
CA GLU A 112 -1.31 -33.88 -14.05
C GLU A 112 -2.41 -32.81 -14.01
N ALA A 113 -2.52 -32.05 -12.92
CA ALA A 113 -3.46 -30.95 -12.82
C ALA A 113 -3.18 -29.88 -13.89
N SER A 114 -1.92 -29.50 -14.06
CA SER A 114 -1.50 -28.48 -15.04
C SER A 114 -1.81 -28.85 -16.48
N SER A 115 -1.74 -30.15 -16.84
CA SER A 115 -2.07 -30.63 -18.17
C SER A 115 -3.51 -30.30 -18.61
N ARG A 116 -4.42 -30.08 -17.65
CA ARG A 116 -5.84 -29.78 -17.88
C ARG A 116 -6.10 -28.31 -18.23
N TRP A 117 -5.16 -27.41 -17.91
CA TRP A 117 -5.38 -25.97 -18.07
C TRP A 117 -4.21 -25.20 -18.70
N HIS A 118 -2.99 -25.74 -18.76
CA HIS A 118 -1.79 -24.99 -19.21
C HIS A 118 -1.90 -24.37 -20.62
N LYS A 119 -2.67 -25.01 -21.52
CA LYS A 119 -2.93 -24.56 -22.90
C LYS A 119 -3.99 -23.46 -22.96
N GLU A 120 -4.80 -23.34 -21.92
CA GLU A 120 -5.88 -22.37 -21.78
C GLU A 120 -5.46 -21.17 -20.92
N VAL A 121 -4.27 -21.22 -20.31
CA VAL A 121 -3.66 -20.07 -19.63
C VAL A 121 -3.11 -19.10 -20.68
N VAL A 122 -3.59 -17.86 -20.62
CA VAL A 122 -3.14 -16.78 -21.48
C VAL A 122 -2.15 -15.88 -20.73
N SER A 123 -1.21 -15.26 -21.46
CA SER A 123 -0.26 -14.33 -20.85
C SER A 123 -0.99 -13.17 -20.21
N ALA A 124 -0.60 -12.84 -18.98
CA ALA A 124 -1.14 -11.68 -18.29
C ALA A 124 -0.58 -10.37 -18.93
N PRO A 125 -1.43 -9.35 -19.15
CA PRO A 125 -1.05 -8.11 -19.82
C PRO A 125 -0.17 -7.23 -18.92
N GLU A 126 0.41 -6.17 -19.49
CA GLU A 126 1.06 -5.11 -18.70
C GLU A 126 0.07 -4.46 -17.73
N LEU A 127 0.56 -3.98 -16.59
CA LEU A 127 -0.27 -3.25 -15.65
C LEU A 127 -0.63 -1.88 -16.23
N THR A 128 -1.89 -1.70 -16.60
CA THR A 128 -2.42 -0.42 -17.09
C THR A 128 -3.53 0.10 -16.19
N PRO A 129 -3.82 1.41 -16.22
CA PRO A 129 -4.99 1.99 -15.55
C PRO A 129 -6.30 1.26 -15.87
N GLU A 130 -6.45 0.83 -17.12
CA GLU A 130 -7.62 0.11 -17.62
C GLU A 130 -7.72 -1.30 -17.04
N LEU A 131 -6.59 -2.01 -16.91
CA LEU A 131 -6.56 -3.33 -16.29
C LEU A 131 -7.05 -3.28 -14.84
N MET A 132 -6.58 -2.29 -14.07
CA MET A 132 -6.95 -2.12 -12.66
C MET A 132 -8.43 -1.78 -12.47
N THR A 133 -9.06 -1.13 -13.44
CA THR A 133 -10.43 -0.62 -13.31
C THR A 133 -11.47 -1.48 -14.01
N LYS A 134 -11.10 -2.23 -15.06
CA LYS A 134 -12.06 -2.86 -15.96
C LYS A 134 -11.83 -4.35 -16.23
N GLN A 135 -10.67 -4.93 -15.89
CA GLN A 135 -10.27 -6.25 -16.45
C GLN A 135 -9.96 -7.35 -15.42
N GLY A 136 -10.88 -7.58 -14.47
CA GLY A 136 -10.85 -8.81 -13.66
C GLY A 136 -9.64 -8.98 -12.72
N LEU A 137 -8.82 -7.92 -12.56
CA LEU A 137 -7.73 -7.88 -11.61
C LEU A 137 -8.26 -7.92 -10.17
N ARG A 138 -7.70 -8.79 -9.34
CA ARG A 138 -7.98 -8.88 -7.91
C ARG A 138 -6.67 -8.92 -7.15
N ILE A 139 -6.54 -8.07 -6.15
CA ILE A 139 -5.35 -8.02 -5.29
C ILE A 139 -5.83 -7.86 -3.86
N ASN A 140 -5.44 -8.80 -3.01
CA ASN A 140 -5.75 -8.81 -1.60
C ASN A 140 -4.45 -8.88 -0.79
N TYR A 141 -4.28 -7.91 0.11
CA TYR A 141 -3.20 -7.93 1.10
C TYR A 141 -3.80 -8.48 2.39
N GLU A 142 -3.46 -9.71 2.73
CA GLU A 142 -3.99 -10.39 3.90
C GLU A 142 -3.28 -9.90 5.16
N GLY A 143 -4.01 -9.80 6.27
CA GLY A 143 -3.44 -9.43 7.58
C GLY A 143 -2.37 -10.41 8.09
N SER A 144 -2.29 -11.60 7.50
CA SER A 144 -1.23 -12.59 7.69
C SER A 144 0.12 -12.21 7.07
N GLY A 145 0.16 -11.12 6.31
CA GLY A 145 1.32 -10.69 5.53
C GLY A 145 1.40 -11.34 4.14
N ARG A 146 0.42 -12.15 3.73
CA ARG A 146 0.36 -12.72 2.38
C ARG A 146 -0.23 -11.75 1.38
N VAL A 147 0.11 -11.93 0.11
CA VAL A 147 -0.48 -11.16 -0.98
C VAL A 147 -1.06 -12.13 -2.01
N SER A 148 -2.36 -12.02 -2.23
CA SER A 148 -3.12 -12.84 -3.16
C SER A 148 -3.47 -12.01 -4.38
N LEU A 149 -2.93 -12.38 -5.54
CA LEU A 149 -3.17 -11.74 -6.83
C LEU A 149 -3.96 -12.69 -7.72
N GLY A 150 -4.95 -12.17 -8.43
CA GLY A 150 -5.75 -12.93 -9.37
C GLY A 150 -6.09 -12.12 -10.60
N TRP A 151 -6.18 -12.80 -11.73
CA TRP A 151 -6.61 -12.20 -12.97
C TRP A 151 -7.49 -13.15 -13.77
N SER A 152 -8.65 -12.63 -14.17
CA SER A 152 -9.60 -13.29 -15.05
C SER A 152 -9.57 -12.62 -16.43
N PRO A 153 -8.99 -13.27 -17.45
CA PRO A 153 -9.05 -12.77 -18.82
C PRO A 153 -10.46 -12.89 -19.40
N GLN A 154 -10.72 -12.19 -20.51
CA GLN A 154 -11.96 -12.37 -21.27
C GLN A 154 -12.04 -13.75 -21.95
N SER A 155 -10.89 -14.34 -22.26
CA SER A 155 -10.75 -15.68 -22.83
C SER A 155 -9.61 -16.45 -22.16
N GLY A 156 -9.84 -17.73 -21.91
CA GLY A 156 -8.88 -18.59 -21.19
C GLY A 156 -9.20 -18.73 -19.69
N ARG A 157 -8.23 -19.27 -18.95
CA ARG A 157 -8.37 -19.59 -17.52
C ARG A 157 -8.03 -18.40 -16.64
N ALA A 158 -8.78 -18.24 -15.56
CA ALA A 158 -8.45 -17.32 -14.49
C ALA A 158 -7.35 -17.92 -13.62
N VAL A 159 -6.35 -17.12 -13.27
CA VAL A 159 -5.21 -17.56 -12.45
C VAL A 159 -5.20 -16.75 -11.17
N TYR A 160 -5.06 -17.43 -10.03
CA TYR A 160 -4.94 -16.86 -8.70
C TYR A 160 -3.67 -17.40 -8.03
N VAL A 161 -2.82 -16.51 -7.55
CA VAL A 161 -1.53 -16.80 -6.95
C VAL A 161 -1.44 -16.09 -5.61
N THR A 162 -1.09 -16.83 -4.56
CA THR A 162 -0.79 -16.27 -3.24
C THR A 162 0.70 -16.35 -2.99
N PHE A 163 1.31 -15.21 -2.69
CA PHE A 163 2.72 -15.08 -2.33
C PHE A 163 2.90 -15.04 -0.82
N GLU A 164 4.02 -15.61 -0.36
CA GLU A 164 4.52 -15.40 0.99
C GLU A 164 5.07 -13.98 1.14
N GLY A 165 4.47 -13.20 2.04
CA GLY A 165 4.99 -11.88 2.36
C GLY A 165 4.54 -10.77 1.40
N THR A 166 4.54 -9.55 1.92
CA THR A 166 4.46 -8.33 1.12
C THR A 166 5.85 -7.98 0.60
N ARG A 167 5.92 -7.42 -0.62
CA ARG A 167 7.17 -6.87 -1.12
C ARG A 167 7.61 -5.67 -0.31
N LYS A 168 8.90 -5.62 0.02
CA LYS A 168 9.57 -4.45 0.57
C LYS A 168 10.35 -3.72 -0.52
N PRO A 169 10.49 -2.39 -0.43
CA PRO A 169 11.37 -1.65 -1.33
C PRO A 169 12.78 -2.23 -1.29
N GLY A 170 13.32 -2.59 -2.46
CA GLY A 170 14.65 -3.17 -2.60
C GLY A 170 14.71 -4.70 -2.68
N ASP A 171 13.60 -5.42 -2.46
CA ASP A 171 13.55 -6.86 -2.63
C ASP A 171 13.83 -7.23 -4.11
N ARG A 172 14.73 -8.19 -4.33
CA ARG A 172 15.10 -8.68 -5.67
C ARG A 172 14.84 -10.17 -5.86
N THR A 173 14.69 -10.91 -4.78
CA THR A 173 14.41 -12.34 -4.81
C THR A 173 12.93 -12.58 -5.09
N PRO A 174 12.59 -13.54 -5.97
CA PRO A 174 11.21 -14.02 -6.09
C PRO A 174 10.69 -14.52 -4.74
N ARG A 175 9.47 -14.13 -4.41
CA ARG A 175 8.71 -14.66 -3.27
C ARG A 175 8.25 -16.07 -3.58
N GLN A 176 8.09 -16.83 -2.51
CA GLN A 176 7.53 -18.16 -2.57
C GLN A 176 6.03 -18.07 -2.89
N VAL A 177 5.59 -18.85 -3.87
CA VAL A 177 4.18 -19.11 -4.15
C VAL A 177 3.68 -20.14 -3.14
N VAL A 178 2.75 -19.74 -2.28
CA VAL A 178 2.21 -20.61 -1.24
C VAL A 178 0.93 -21.30 -1.66
N GLU A 179 0.14 -20.66 -2.51
CA GLU A 179 -1.10 -21.20 -3.05
C GLU A 179 -1.24 -20.78 -4.52
N LEU A 180 -1.77 -21.67 -5.33
CA LEU A 180 -2.05 -21.46 -6.75
C LEU A 180 -3.41 -22.09 -7.05
N ASP A 181 -4.25 -21.38 -7.78
CA ASP A 181 -5.55 -21.86 -8.24
C ASP A 181 -5.78 -21.38 -9.68
N VAL A 182 -6.21 -22.30 -10.55
CA VAL A 182 -6.47 -22.05 -11.97
C VAL A 182 -7.88 -22.53 -12.29
N ARG A 183 -8.74 -21.61 -12.74
CA ARG A 183 -10.17 -21.83 -12.94
C ARG A 183 -10.61 -21.59 -14.36
#